data_AF-A0A7W0NXF4-F1
#
_entry.id   AF-A0A7W0NXF4-F1
#
_cell.length_a   1.000
_cell.length_b   1.000
_cell.length_c   1.000
_cell.angle_alpha   90.00
_cell.angle_beta   90.00
_cell.angle_gamma   90.00
#
_symmetry.space_group_name_H-M   'P 1'
#
loop_
_entity.id
_entity.type
_entity.pdbx_description
1 polymer ?
#
loop_
_entity_poly.entity_id
_entity_poly.type
_entity_poly.pdbx_seq_one_letter_code
_entity_poly.pdbx_strand_id
1 'polypeptide(L)'
;FTHFLHGVAFFWLAKLLFKNLSIAWRFAIAIFAESAWEVFENTNYVIEKYGENTASLDYFGDSIANSFGDLVACGLGFWVAMKLGAWRSLAVFVFVEIVLLFWIRDGLMLNILMLVYPLDAVKDWQTGS
;
A
#
# COMPACT_ATOMS: atom_id res chain seq x y z
N PHE A 1 4.76 4.67 -1.88
CA PHE A 1 5.86 3.68 -1.66
C PHE A 1 5.38 2.29 -1.23
N THR A 2 4.27 2.18 -0.49
CA THR A 2 3.72 0.92 0.02
C THR A 2 3.03 0.06 -1.05
N HIS A 3 2.77 0.59 -2.25
CA HIS A 3 2.13 -0.11 -3.39
C HIS A 3 2.86 -1.38 -3.82
N PHE A 4 4.19 -1.42 -3.73
CA PHE A 4 4.92 -2.69 -3.95
C PHE A 4 4.51 -3.76 -2.93
N LEU A 5 4.35 -3.39 -1.66
CA LEU A 5 3.88 -4.30 -0.61
C LEU A 5 2.40 -4.66 -0.79
N HIS A 6 1.56 -3.75 -1.28
CA HIS A 6 0.18 -4.07 -1.68
C HIS A 6 0.16 -5.19 -2.74
N GLY A 7 1.02 -5.11 -3.76
CA GLY A 7 1.15 -6.15 -4.77
C GLY A 7 1.50 -7.53 -4.19
N VAL A 8 2.43 -7.58 -3.24
CA VAL A 8 2.80 -8.81 -2.54
C VAL A 8 1.65 -9.34 -1.68
N ALA A 9 0.96 -8.46 -0.95
CA ALA A 9 -0.19 -8.81 -0.11
C ALA A 9 -1.38 -9.32 -0.94
N PHE A 10 -1.69 -8.65 -2.05
CA PHE A 10 -2.74 -9.06 -2.98
C PHE A 10 -2.43 -10.39 -3.66
N PHE A 11 -1.17 -10.72 -3.92
CA PHE A 11 -0.81 -12.06 -4.38
C PHE A 11 -1.22 -13.13 -3.36
N TRP A 12 -0.98 -12.92 -2.06
CA TRP A 12 -1.40 -13.86 -1.03
C TRP A 12 -2.91 -13.94 -0.88
N LEU A 13 -3.60 -12.79 -0.83
CA LEU A 13 -5.05 -12.74 -0.73
C LEU A 13 -5.70 -13.42 -1.94
N ALA A 14 -5.25 -13.11 -3.16
CA ALA A 14 -5.79 -13.72 -4.36
C ALA A 14 -5.47 -15.22 -4.45
N LYS A 15 -4.30 -15.66 -3.98
CA LYS A 15 -3.97 -17.09 -3.88
C LYS A 15 -4.85 -17.82 -2.86
N LEU A 16 -5.21 -17.16 -1.76
CA LEU A 16 -6.05 -17.74 -0.70
C LEU A 16 -7.53 -17.80 -1.10
N LEU A 17 -8.06 -16.69 -1.62
CA LEU A 17 -9.49 -16.51 -1.92
C LEU A 17 -9.88 -17.04 -3.30
N PHE A 18 -9.00 -16.96 -4.30
CA PHE A 18 -9.30 -17.28 -5.70
C PHE A 18 -8.46 -18.44 -6.25
N LYS A 19 -8.43 -19.56 -5.51
CA LYS A 19 -7.65 -20.77 -5.84
C LYS A 19 -7.91 -21.34 -7.24
N ASN A 20 -9.12 -21.14 -7.78
CA ASN A 20 -9.54 -21.68 -9.08
C ASN A 20 -9.34 -20.70 -10.25
N LEU A 21 -9.01 -19.43 -9.97
CA LEU A 21 -8.76 -18.45 -11.02
C LEU A 21 -7.34 -18.59 -11.57
N SER A 22 -7.20 -18.30 -12.86
CA SER A 22 -5.89 -18.19 -13.51
C SER A 22 -5.09 -17.06 -12.87
N ILE A 23 -3.76 -17.13 -12.99
CA ILE A 23 -2.88 -16.12 -12.43
C ILE A 23 -3.12 -14.73 -13.03
N ALA A 24 -3.54 -14.67 -14.30
CA ALA A 24 -3.90 -13.43 -14.97
C ALA A 24 -5.12 -12.77 -14.32
N TRP A 25 -6.15 -13.55 -13.96
CA TRP A 25 -7.30 -13.02 -13.23
C TRP A 25 -6.95 -12.57 -11.82
N ARG A 26 -6.08 -13.29 -11.12
CA ARG A 26 -5.59 -12.86 -9.81
C ARG A 26 -4.81 -11.55 -9.88
N PHE A 27 -3.99 -11.38 -10.92
CA PHE A 27 -3.28 -10.14 -11.18
C PHE A 27 -4.24 -9.00 -11.51
N ALA A 28 -5.24 -9.24 -12.38
CA ALA A 28 -6.25 -8.23 -12.71
C ALA A 28 -7.04 -7.77 -11.48
N ILE A 29 -7.41 -8.70 -10.59
CA ILE A 29 -8.04 -8.38 -9.30
C ILE A 29 -7.12 -7.54 -8.41
N ALA A 30 -5.83 -7.87 -8.35
CA ALA A 30 -4.86 -7.09 -7.57
C ALA A 30 -4.73 -5.64 -8.09
N ILE A 31 -4.58 -5.46 -9.41
CA ILE A 31 -4.51 -4.13 -10.02
C ILE A 31 -5.82 -3.35 -9.83
N PHE A 32 -6.97 -4.02 -9.93
CA PHE A 32 -8.27 -3.39 -9.67
C PHE A 32 -8.39 -2.94 -8.21
N ALA A 33 -7.98 -3.79 -7.27
CA ALA A 33 -7.97 -3.45 -5.84
C ALA A 33 -7.04 -2.26 -5.54
N GLU A 34 -5.86 -2.24 -6.16
CA GLU A 34 -4.92 -1.11 -6.05
C GLU A 34 -5.52 0.17 -6.62
N SER A 35 -6.13 0.10 -7.81
CA SER A 35 -6.78 1.25 -8.43
C SER A 35 -7.92 1.80 -7.55
N ALA A 36 -8.68 0.90 -6.92
CA ALA A 36 -9.74 1.29 -5.99
C ALA A 36 -9.16 1.92 -4.71
N TRP A 37 -8.03 1.42 -4.22
CA TRP A 37 -7.31 1.99 -3.09
C TRP A 37 -6.82 3.41 -3.40
N GLU A 38 -6.14 3.59 -4.54
CA GLU A 38 -5.67 4.90 -5.02
C GLU A 38 -6.81 5.93 -5.08
N VAL A 39 -7.96 5.54 -5.64
CA VAL A 39 -9.14 6.43 -5.71
C VAL A 39 -9.67 6.75 -4.31
N PHE A 40 -9.70 5.77 -3.41
CA PHE A 40 -10.15 5.97 -2.04
C PHE A 40 -9.20 6.88 -1.25
N GLU A 41 -7.90 6.66 -1.37
CA GLU A 41 -6.85 7.45 -0.72
C GLU A 41 -6.86 8.91 -1.16
N ASN A 42 -7.11 9.15 -2.45
CA ASN A 42 -7.24 10.49 -3.02
C ASN A 42 -8.63 11.14 -2.78
N THR A 43 -9.52 10.52 -2.01
CA THR A 43 -10.83 11.11 -1.68
C THR A 43 -10.70 12.13 -0.54
N ASN A 44 -11.47 13.22 -0.60
CA ASN A 44 -11.54 14.26 0.44
C ASN A 44 -11.72 13.69 1.87
N TYR A 45 -12.48 12.60 2.01
CA TYR A 45 -12.68 11.90 3.28
C TYR A 45 -11.36 11.46 3.93
N VAL A 46 -10.43 10.89 3.16
CA VAL A 46 -9.15 10.41 3.66
C VAL A 46 -8.21 11.59 3.92
N ILE A 47 -8.17 12.56 2.99
CA ILE A 47 -7.37 13.78 3.11
C ILE A 47 -7.74 14.57 4.39
N GLU A 48 -9.04 14.75 4.66
CA GLU A 48 -9.51 15.42 5.88
C GLU A 48 -9.21 14.62 7.16
N LYS A 49 -9.23 13.28 7.09
CA LYS A 49 -9.01 12.39 8.23
C LYS A 49 -7.55 12.34 8.67
N TYR A 50 -6.58 12.41 7.75
CA TYR A 50 -5.16 12.43 8.12
C TYR A 50 -4.71 13.76 8.76
N GLY A 51 -5.56 14.79 8.71
CA GLY A 51 -5.37 16.03 9.46
C GLY A 51 -4.05 16.72 9.12
N GLU A 52 -3.52 16.50 7.92
CA GLU A 52 -2.36 17.21 7.40
C GLU A 52 -2.78 18.57 6.86
N ASN A 53 -3.10 19.47 7.79
CA ASN A 53 -2.80 20.89 7.69
C ASN A 53 -3.51 21.73 6.61
N THR A 54 -3.64 22.99 6.98
CA THR A 54 -3.82 24.26 6.23
C THR A 54 -3.18 24.41 4.84
N ALA A 55 -2.62 23.37 4.21
CA ALA A 55 -2.21 23.35 2.79
C ALA A 55 -3.37 23.00 1.83
N SER A 56 -4.54 22.65 2.37
CA SER A 56 -5.73 22.16 1.67
C SER A 56 -6.47 23.15 0.77
N LEU A 57 -6.01 24.39 0.62
CA LEU A 57 -6.58 25.27 -0.40
C LEU A 57 -6.14 24.88 -1.82
N ASP A 58 -5.01 24.17 -1.98
CA ASP A 58 -4.42 23.85 -3.29
C ASP A 58 -3.96 22.37 -3.47
N TYR A 59 -4.24 21.46 -2.53
CA TYR A 59 -3.94 20.02 -2.73
C TYR A 59 -5.08 19.33 -3.48
N PHE A 60 -4.83 18.93 -4.73
CA PHE A 60 -5.81 18.30 -5.62
C PHE A 60 -5.74 16.77 -5.68
N GLY A 61 -4.95 16.13 -4.79
CA GLY A 61 -4.63 14.71 -4.86
C GLY A 61 -3.41 14.42 -5.74
N ASP A 62 -3.11 13.14 -5.87
CA ASP A 62 -1.96 12.65 -6.64
C ASP A 62 -2.14 12.83 -8.15
N SER A 63 -1.03 13.11 -8.82
CA SER A 63 -1.03 13.20 -10.29
C SER A 63 -1.25 11.82 -10.93
N ILE A 64 -1.84 11.79 -12.14
CA ILE A 64 -2.03 10.56 -12.92
C ILE A 64 -0.73 9.76 -13.08
N ALA A 65 0.41 10.46 -13.21
CA ALA A 65 1.71 9.81 -13.33
C ALA A 65 2.15 9.11 -12.04
N ASN A 66 1.77 9.65 -10.86
CA ASN A 66 2.06 9.01 -9.58
C ASN A 66 1.23 7.74 -9.42
N SER A 67 -0.10 7.84 -9.54
CA SER A 67 -0.99 6.67 -9.45
C SER A 67 -0.67 5.61 -10.51
N PHE A 68 -0.20 6.00 -11.71
CA PHE A 68 0.30 5.03 -12.69
C PHE A 68 1.58 4.31 -12.20
N GLY A 69 2.53 5.07 -11.63
CA GLY A 69 3.72 4.52 -10.97
C GLY A 69 3.36 3.55 -9.85
N ASP A 70 2.33 3.86 -9.07
CA ASP A 70 1.85 3.04 -7.96
C ASP A 70 1.23 1.73 -8.45
N LEU A 71 0.41 1.78 -9.50
CA LEU A 71 -0.09 0.58 -10.18
C LEU A 71 1.04 -0.30 -10.75
N VAL A 72 2.08 0.31 -11.34
CA VAL A 72 3.25 -0.42 -11.82
C VAL A 72 4.01 -1.05 -10.65
N ALA A 73 4.22 -0.32 -9.55
CA ALA A 73 4.89 -0.82 -8.36
C ALA A 73 4.12 -2.01 -7.74
N CYS A 74 2.79 -1.91 -7.64
CA CYS A 74 1.92 -3.00 -7.21
C CYS A 74 2.00 -4.20 -8.16
N GLY A 75 1.97 -3.97 -9.46
CA GLY A 75 2.12 -5.03 -10.45
C GLY A 75 3.47 -5.76 -10.33
N LEU A 76 4.56 -5.02 -10.10
CA LEU A 76 5.89 -5.58 -9.85
C LEU A 76 5.93 -6.38 -8.55
N GLY A 77 5.33 -5.88 -7.47
CA GLY A 77 5.23 -6.59 -6.19
C GLY A 77 4.52 -7.93 -6.33
N PHE A 78 3.37 -7.95 -7.04
CA PHE A 78 2.63 -9.17 -7.32
C PHE A 78 3.48 -10.16 -8.14
N TRP A 79 4.15 -9.68 -9.19
CA TRP A 79 4.96 -10.51 -10.07
C TRP A 79 6.16 -11.12 -9.33
N VAL A 80 6.85 -10.33 -8.49
CA VAL A 80 7.93 -10.80 -7.62
C VAL A 80 7.40 -11.85 -6.64
N ALA A 81 6.26 -11.61 -6.00
CA ALA A 81 5.67 -12.56 -5.07
C ALA A 81 5.29 -13.90 -5.74
N MET A 82 4.75 -13.82 -6.95
CA MET A 82 4.46 -14.99 -7.79
C MET A 82 5.72 -15.79 -8.11
N LYS A 83 6.82 -15.13 -8.49
CA LYS A 83 8.10 -15.78 -8.83
C LYS A 83 8.79 -16.40 -7.63
N LEU A 84 8.75 -15.72 -6.49
CA LEU A 84 9.40 -16.16 -5.25
C LEU A 84 8.60 -17.24 -4.51
N GLY A 85 7.29 -17.29 -4.72
CA GLY A 85 6.39 -18.13 -3.93
C GLY A 85 6.19 -17.58 -2.52
N ALA A 86 5.21 -18.14 -1.80
CA ALA A 86 4.66 -17.51 -0.60
C ALA A 86 5.69 -17.24 0.52
N TRP A 87 6.59 -18.20 0.80
CA TRP A 87 7.54 -18.06 1.91
C TRP A 87 8.66 -17.05 1.61
N ARG A 88 9.21 -17.06 0.39
CA ARG A 88 10.27 -16.12 0.00
C ARG A 88 9.71 -14.71 -0.20
N SER A 89 8.50 -14.60 -0.75
CA SER A 89 7.83 -13.30 -0.83
C SER A 89 7.51 -12.75 0.56
N LEU A 90 7.25 -13.62 1.56
CA LEU A 90 7.02 -13.20 2.94
C LEU A 90 8.29 -12.63 3.57
N ALA A 91 9.42 -13.28 3.34
CA ALA A 91 10.72 -12.74 3.77
C ALA A 91 10.99 -11.37 3.14
N VAL A 92 10.72 -11.19 1.84
CA VAL A 92 10.87 -9.90 1.16
C VAL A 92 9.92 -8.85 1.74
N PHE A 93 8.65 -9.19 1.94
CA PHE A 93 7.66 -8.30 2.52
C PHE A 93 8.11 -7.79 3.90
N VAL A 94 8.48 -8.71 4.80
CA VAL A 94 8.93 -8.38 6.16
C VAL A 94 10.22 -7.57 6.11
N PHE A 95 11.16 -7.91 5.23
CA PHE A 95 12.40 -7.17 5.07
C PHE A 95 12.15 -5.72 4.64
N VAL A 96 11.34 -5.50 3.61
CA VAL A 96 11.00 -4.17 3.12
C VAL A 96 10.27 -3.38 4.19
N GLU A 97 9.31 -3.99 4.89
CA GLU A 97 8.57 -3.34 5.98
C GLU A 97 9.52 -2.90 7.11
N ILE A 98 10.45 -3.76 7.53
CA ILE A 98 11.45 -3.41 8.57
C ILE A 98 12.35 -2.26 8.10
N VAL A 99 12.81 -2.29 6.84
CA VAL A 99 13.65 -1.23 6.29
C VAL A 99 12.92 0.11 6.27
N LEU A 100 11.65 0.14 5.83
CA LEU A 100 10.84 1.35 5.81
C LEU A 100 10.56 1.88 7.22
N LEU A 101 10.20 0.99 8.15
CA LEU A 101 9.96 1.34 9.54
C LEU A 101 11.20 1.92 10.22
N PHE A 102 12.39 1.36 9.93
CA PHE A 102 13.63 1.83 10.54
C PHE A 102 14.10 3.16 9.93
N TRP A 103 13.99 3.33 8.61
CA TRP A 103 14.58 4.48 7.92
C TRP A 103 13.65 5.70 7.89
N ILE A 104 12.37 5.48 7.60
CA ILE A 104 11.39 6.54 7.33
C ILE A 104 10.28 6.54 8.39
N ARG A 105 10.23 5.54 9.29
CA ARG A 105 9.14 5.35 10.26
C ARG A 105 7.77 5.26 9.57
N ASP A 106 7.77 4.61 8.42
CA ASP A 106 6.60 4.43 7.56
C ASP A 106 6.53 2.96 7.11
N GLY A 107 5.37 2.50 6.66
CA GLY A 107 5.16 1.13 6.23
C GLY A 107 3.69 0.82 6.01
N LEU A 108 3.40 -0.28 5.30
CA LEU A 108 2.04 -0.67 4.98
C LEU A 108 1.23 -0.96 6.25
N MET A 109 1.80 -1.75 7.17
CA MET A 109 1.15 -2.06 8.45
C MET A 109 0.87 -0.82 9.30
N LEU A 110 1.80 0.13 9.31
CA LEU A 110 1.68 1.34 10.11
C LEU A 110 0.63 2.29 9.51
N ASN A 111 0.58 2.41 8.18
CA ASN A 111 -0.46 3.18 7.49
C ASN A 111 -1.85 2.61 7.72
N ILE A 112 -2.01 1.28 7.66
CA ILE A 112 -3.29 0.63 8.00
C ILE A 112 -3.66 0.89 9.47
N LEU A 113 -2.71 0.77 10.40
CA LEU A 113 -2.93 1.06 11.81
C LEU A 113 -3.44 2.50 12.00
N MET A 114 -2.73 3.48 11.44
CA MET A 114 -3.09 4.90 11.57
C MET A 114 -4.42 5.25 10.89
N LEU A 115 -4.77 4.57 9.79
CA LEU A 115 -6.06 4.75 9.11
C LEU A 115 -7.24 4.25 9.94
N VAL A 116 -7.08 3.07 10.56
CA VAL A 116 -8.14 2.39 11.30
C VAL A 116 -8.25 2.92 12.73
N TYR A 117 -7.12 3.10 13.40
CA TYR A 117 -7.02 3.54 14.78
C TYR A 117 -5.83 4.51 14.95
N PRO A 118 -6.05 5.81 14.65
CA PRO A 118 -5.00 6.81 14.78
C PRO A 118 -4.58 6.92 16.25
N LEU A 119 -3.28 6.73 16.50
CA LEU A 119 -2.66 6.82 17.80
C LEU A 119 -1.71 8.02 17.82
N ASP A 120 -1.93 8.96 18.73
CA ASP A 120 -1.07 10.15 18.86
C ASP A 120 0.39 9.76 19.13
N ALA A 121 0.61 8.75 19.97
CA ALA A 121 1.95 8.23 20.25
C ALA A 121 2.68 7.67 19.01
N VAL A 122 1.93 7.10 18.05
CA VAL A 122 2.52 6.62 16.79
C VAL A 122 2.77 7.81 15.88
N LYS A 123 1.82 8.76 15.79
CA LYS A 123 1.98 9.98 15.00
C LYS A 123 3.22 10.78 15.41
N ASP A 124 3.40 11.01 16.71
CA ASP A 124 4.56 11.73 17.27
C ASP A 124 5.88 10.99 16.97
N TRP A 125 5.86 9.66 17.10
CA TRP A 125 7.01 8.83 16.74
C TRP A 125 7.33 8.92 15.24
N GLN A 126 6.34 8.95 14.34
CA GLN A 126 6.58 9.10 12.91
C GLN A 126 7.15 10.47 12.54
N THR A 127 6.62 11.55 13.13
CA THR A 127 7.05 12.92 12.84
C THR A 127 8.34 13.32 13.56
N GLY A 128 8.82 12.49 14.49
CA GLY A 128 10.08 12.73 15.22
C GLY A 128 10.00 13.86 16.24
N SER A 129 8.78 14.19 16.69
CA SER A 129 8.47 15.22 17.70
C SER A 129 8.38 14.65 19.11
#